data_AF-A0A9N8HY71-F1
#
_entry.id   AF-A0A9N8HY71-F1
#
_cell.length_a   1.000
_cell.length_b   1.000
_cell.length_c   1.000
_cell.angle_alpha   90.00
_cell.angle_beta   90.00
_cell.angle_gamma   90.00
#
_symmetry.space_group_name_H-M   'P 1'
#
loop_
_entity.id
_entity.type
_entity.pdbx_description
1 polymer ?
#
loop_
_entity_poly.entity_id
_entity_poly.type
_entity_poly.pdbx_seq_one_letter_code
_entity_poly.pdbx_strand_id
1 'polypeptide(L)'
;MKFSTSPILVLLSAVSLHSKHANAAVSSRTLESEPMFCSRHMDCNECLNYGCAWGGNGECHDTCIPDLACYDVFIFPQLDIVHTCERAEEMTEDEAVCSEQDDCQECTGTYKLDGSTCEWYSDKMSGLKWCGTGGCDAFGNCGETTCSSNAINQNRENLPCSQMTHCSDCLENDNSCAWIGGSCEVSCDAIADAACYSESTFPEMDEEQICWMYRTEEANEARCGAQTNCGDCTITQKLGSSDSCTWYSFANAQGGVCGTGGCGITGKCGVSKPEGCKARRTNSFLGW
;
A
#
# COMPACT_ATOMS: atom_id res chain seq x y z
N MET A 1 -39.89 29.00 7.12
CA MET A 1 -38.57 29.51 6.72
C MET A 1 -38.49 29.43 5.21
N LYS A 2 -38.35 30.58 4.52
CA LYS A 2 -38.30 30.66 3.05
C LYS A 2 -36.84 30.73 2.62
N PHE A 3 -36.35 29.73 1.90
CA PHE A 3 -35.03 29.79 1.27
C PHE A 3 -35.16 30.45 -0.10
N SER A 4 -34.44 31.56 -0.25
CA SER A 4 -34.31 32.34 -1.48
C SER A 4 -33.12 31.78 -2.26
N THR A 5 -33.36 31.23 -3.45
CA THR A 5 -32.33 30.79 -4.38
C THR A 5 -31.94 31.93 -5.30
N SER A 6 -30.69 32.40 -5.21
CA SER A 6 -30.08 33.29 -6.21
C SER A 6 -29.32 32.47 -7.26
N PRO A 7 -29.44 32.79 -8.55
CA PRO A 7 -28.62 32.16 -9.58
C PRO A 7 -27.23 32.82 -9.65
N ILE A 8 -26.18 32.01 -9.49
CA ILE A 8 -24.80 32.40 -9.76
C ILE A 8 -24.57 32.33 -11.27
N LEU A 9 -24.32 33.50 -11.86
CA LEU A 9 -23.97 33.67 -13.26
C LEU A 9 -22.48 33.37 -13.43
N VAL A 10 -22.13 32.23 -14.03
CA VAL A 10 -20.73 31.89 -14.35
C VAL A 10 -20.36 32.53 -15.70
N LEU A 11 -19.46 33.51 -15.66
CA LEU A 11 -18.86 34.14 -16.83
C LEU A 11 -17.75 33.24 -17.38
N LEU A 12 -17.99 32.65 -18.55
CA LEU A 12 -16.99 31.98 -19.38
C LEU A 12 -16.16 33.04 -20.13
N SER A 13 -14.94 33.26 -19.67
CA SER A 13 -13.95 34.06 -20.38
C SER A 13 -13.23 33.18 -21.41
N ALA A 14 -13.49 33.41 -22.70
CA ALA A 14 -12.78 32.76 -23.80
C ALA A 14 -11.34 33.32 -23.89
N VAL A 15 -10.34 32.48 -23.61
CA VAL A 15 -8.93 32.80 -23.88
C VAL A 15 -8.60 32.29 -25.29
N SER A 16 -8.39 33.23 -26.21
CA SER A 16 -7.95 32.96 -27.58
C SER A 16 -6.41 32.90 -27.60
N LEU A 17 -5.85 31.69 -27.66
CA LEU A 17 -4.42 31.49 -27.91
C LEU A 17 -4.14 31.56 -29.42
N HIS A 18 -3.49 32.64 -29.86
CA HIS A 18 -2.86 32.73 -31.17
C HIS A 18 -1.51 31.99 -31.14
N SER A 19 -1.49 30.75 -31.64
CA SER A 19 -0.25 30.03 -31.92
C SER A 19 0.38 30.54 -33.23
N LYS A 20 1.58 31.13 -33.13
CA LYS A 20 2.40 31.48 -34.29
C LYS A 20 3.17 30.22 -34.72
N HIS A 21 2.76 29.64 -35.83
CA HIS A 21 3.51 28.59 -36.52
C HIS A 21 4.84 29.15 -37.05
N ALA A 22 5.96 28.76 -36.42
CA ALA A 22 7.27 28.80 -37.05
C ALA A 22 7.50 27.46 -37.75
N ASN A 23 7.50 27.48 -39.08
CA ASN A 23 7.85 26.34 -39.92
C ASN A 23 9.36 26.07 -39.82
N ALA A 24 9.76 25.18 -38.90
CA ALA A 24 11.05 24.52 -38.95
C ALA A 24 10.91 23.29 -39.86
N ALA A 25 11.74 23.23 -40.91
CA ALA A 25 11.83 22.09 -41.80
C ALA A 25 12.31 20.86 -41.00
N VAL A 26 11.36 20.02 -40.60
CA VAL A 26 11.63 18.71 -40.00
C VAL A 26 12.16 17.79 -41.09
N SER A 27 13.46 17.49 -40.99
CA SER A 27 14.10 16.42 -41.75
C SER A 27 13.41 15.11 -41.40
N SER A 28 12.60 14.61 -42.33
CA SER A 28 11.90 13.33 -42.26
C SER A 28 12.91 12.20 -42.41
N ARG A 29 13.70 11.94 -41.36
CA ARG A 29 14.30 10.62 -41.18
C ARG A 29 13.16 9.70 -40.75
N THR A 30 12.77 8.80 -41.64
CA THR A 30 12.08 7.56 -41.30
C THR A 30 12.97 6.80 -40.32
N LEU A 31 12.80 7.10 -39.02
CA LEU A 31 13.07 6.15 -37.96
C LEU A 31 12.08 5.01 -38.21
N GLU A 32 12.57 3.95 -38.85
CA GLU A 32 11.95 2.63 -38.72
C GLU A 32 11.96 2.33 -37.22
N SER A 33 10.88 2.69 -36.52
CA SER A 33 10.70 2.36 -35.12
C SER A 33 10.72 0.85 -35.03
N GLU A 34 11.78 0.30 -34.45
CA GLU A 34 11.78 -1.12 -34.09
C GLU A 34 10.50 -1.38 -33.27
N PRO A 35 9.80 -2.49 -33.53
CA PRO A 35 8.59 -2.82 -32.77
C PRO A 35 8.94 -2.77 -31.29
N MET A 36 8.29 -1.85 -30.58
CA MET A 36 8.46 -1.66 -29.15
C MET A 36 7.81 -2.86 -28.47
N PHE A 37 8.61 -3.67 -27.78
CA PHE A 37 8.14 -4.88 -27.10
C PHE A 37 8.02 -4.58 -25.60
N CYS A 38 6.82 -4.25 -25.14
CA CYS A 38 6.56 -3.87 -23.75
C CYS A 38 6.96 -4.98 -22.75
N SER A 39 6.79 -6.24 -23.15
CA SER A 39 7.14 -7.44 -22.36
C SER A 39 8.62 -7.55 -21.92
N ARG A 40 9.53 -6.70 -22.42
CA ARG A 40 10.94 -6.69 -22.00
C ARG A 40 11.20 -5.83 -20.76
N HIS A 41 10.25 -4.98 -20.38
CA HIS A 41 10.40 -4.06 -19.26
C HIS A 41 9.75 -4.69 -18.02
N MET A 42 10.56 -5.03 -17.01
CA MET A 42 10.10 -5.61 -15.74
C MET A 42 9.98 -4.58 -14.62
N ASP A 43 10.26 -3.31 -14.92
CA ASP A 43 10.14 -2.20 -14.01
C ASP A 43 8.97 -1.33 -14.45
N CYS A 44 8.13 -0.92 -13.51
CA CYS A 44 6.95 -0.13 -13.81
C CYS A 44 7.30 1.22 -14.44
N ASN A 45 8.32 1.92 -13.91
CA ASN A 45 8.71 3.22 -14.44
C ASN A 45 9.22 3.07 -15.87
N GLU A 46 10.04 2.05 -16.13
CA GLU A 46 10.52 1.75 -17.48
C GLU A 46 9.34 1.44 -18.41
N CYS A 47 8.44 0.56 -18.01
CA CYS A 47 7.25 0.18 -18.78
C CYS A 47 6.44 1.41 -19.22
N LEU A 48 6.05 2.26 -18.27
CA LEU A 48 5.22 3.44 -18.55
C LEU A 48 5.97 4.51 -19.35
N ASN A 49 7.29 4.65 -19.18
CA ASN A 49 8.10 5.58 -19.99
C ASN A 49 8.15 5.19 -21.48
N TYR A 50 8.01 3.91 -21.79
CA TYR A 50 7.88 3.42 -23.16
C TYR A 50 6.44 3.51 -23.69
N GLY A 51 5.50 4.08 -22.93
CA GLY A 51 4.10 4.22 -23.35
C GLY A 51 3.34 2.88 -23.37
N CYS A 52 3.84 1.91 -22.61
CA CYS A 52 3.17 0.65 -22.36
C CYS A 52 2.21 0.77 -21.16
N ALA A 53 1.47 -0.31 -20.88
CA ALA A 53 0.61 -0.43 -19.71
C ALA A 53 1.23 -1.39 -18.69
N TRP A 54 1.20 -1.03 -17.41
CA TRP A 54 1.66 -1.87 -16.31
C TRP A 54 0.49 -2.69 -15.76
N GLY A 55 0.65 -4.01 -15.70
CA GLY A 55 -0.30 -4.92 -15.07
C GLY A 55 -0.02 -5.08 -13.58
N GLY A 56 -1.07 -5.18 -12.76
CA GLY A 56 -0.94 -5.41 -11.31
C GLY A 56 -0.33 -6.77 -10.94
N ASN A 57 -0.10 -7.65 -11.90
CA ASN A 57 0.71 -8.86 -11.74
C ASN A 57 2.23 -8.61 -11.85
N GLY A 58 2.66 -7.36 -12.02
CA GLY A 58 4.06 -6.99 -12.21
C GLY A 58 4.59 -7.18 -13.63
N GLU A 59 3.71 -7.29 -14.63
CA GLU A 59 4.08 -7.46 -16.03
C GLU A 59 3.78 -6.20 -16.85
N CYS A 60 4.63 -5.93 -17.84
CA CYS A 60 4.42 -4.84 -18.79
C CYS A 60 3.73 -5.35 -20.07
N HIS A 61 2.63 -4.72 -20.44
CA HIS A 61 1.80 -5.07 -21.58
C HIS A 61 1.72 -3.94 -22.60
N ASP A 62 1.47 -4.28 -23.87
CA ASP A 62 1.34 -3.28 -24.93
C ASP A 62 0.12 -2.36 -24.71
N THR A 63 -0.94 -2.87 -24.07
CA THR A 63 -2.17 -2.14 -23.73
C THR A 63 -2.80 -2.71 -22.47
N CYS A 64 -3.68 -1.94 -21.81
CA CYS A 64 -4.43 -2.44 -20.67
C CYS A 64 -5.37 -3.61 -21.01
N ILE A 65 -5.35 -4.62 -20.14
CA ILE A 65 -6.21 -5.81 -20.22
C ILE A 65 -7.39 -5.60 -19.25
N PRO A 66 -8.65 -5.67 -19.70
CA PRO A 66 -9.82 -5.28 -18.90
C PRO A 66 -10.14 -6.18 -17.69
N ASP A 67 -9.46 -7.32 -17.53
CA ASP A 67 -9.66 -8.29 -16.44
C ASP A 67 -8.48 -8.35 -15.46
N LEU A 68 -7.53 -7.42 -15.59
CA LEU A 68 -6.37 -7.30 -14.72
C LEU A 68 -6.29 -5.86 -14.23
N ALA A 69 -5.89 -5.66 -12.98
CA ALA A 69 -5.52 -4.33 -12.50
C ALA A 69 -4.51 -3.73 -13.49
N CYS A 70 -4.78 -2.54 -14.01
CA CYS A 70 -3.99 -1.98 -15.08
C CYS A 70 -3.77 -0.48 -14.91
N TYR A 71 -2.52 -0.09 -15.13
CA TYR A 71 -2.03 1.25 -14.92
C TYR A 71 -1.44 1.77 -16.23
N ASP A 72 -1.99 2.87 -16.71
CA ASP A 72 -1.59 3.54 -17.94
C ASP A 72 -1.74 5.06 -17.72
N VAL A 73 -0.75 5.83 -18.19
CA VAL A 73 -0.74 7.29 -18.17
C VAL A 73 -1.95 7.92 -18.87
N PHE A 74 -2.60 7.20 -19.79
CA PHE A 74 -3.83 7.62 -20.45
C PHE A 74 -5.08 7.41 -19.58
N ILE A 75 -5.08 6.39 -18.72
CA ILE A 75 -6.18 6.10 -17.78
C ILE A 75 -6.11 7.03 -16.57
N PHE A 76 -4.89 7.37 -16.13
CA PHE A 76 -4.63 8.25 -15.00
C PHE A 76 -3.88 9.52 -15.42
N PRO A 77 -4.46 10.39 -16.27
CA PRO A 77 -3.77 11.56 -16.82
C PRO A 77 -3.37 12.62 -15.79
N GLN A 78 -3.92 12.53 -14.57
CA GLN A 78 -3.60 13.39 -13.44
C GLN A 78 -2.38 12.94 -12.62
N LEU A 79 -1.92 11.70 -12.78
CA LEU A 79 -0.75 11.16 -12.09
C LEU A 79 0.44 11.19 -13.05
N ASP A 80 1.64 11.47 -12.51
CA ASP A 80 2.86 11.19 -13.27
C ASP A 80 3.21 9.69 -13.17
N ILE A 81 4.24 9.28 -13.93
CA ILE A 81 4.67 7.88 -14.01
C ILE A 81 5.05 7.33 -12.63
N VAL A 82 5.76 8.13 -11.81
CA VAL A 82 6.24 7.70 -10.50
C VAL A 82 5.06 7.41 -9.58
N HIS A 83 4.11 8.34 -9.47
CA HIS A 83 2.92 8.16 -8.64
C HIS A 83 2.00 7.05 -9.18
N THR A 84 1.99 6.82 -10.49
CA THR A 84 1.24 5.70 -11.10
C THR A 84 1.82 4.36 -10.66
N CYS A 85 3.15 4.24 -10.63
CA CYS A 85 3.82 3.03 -10.17
C CYS A 85 3.69 2.83 -8.66
N GLU A 86 3.82 3.88 -7.85
CA GLU A 86 3.53 3.83 -6.41
C GLU A 86 2.11 3.33 -6.17
N ARG A 87 1.12 3.82 -6.93
CA ARG A 87 -0.27 3.34 -6.83
C ARG A 87 -0.44 1.89 -7.25
N ALA A 88 0.34 1.41 -8.23
CA ALA A 88 0.30 0.01 -8.63
C ALA A 88 0.88 -0.92 -7.55
N GLU A 89 1.96 -0.50 -6.89
CA GLU A 89 2.51 -1.20 -5.73
C GLU A 89 1.52 -1.21 -4.57
N GLU A 90 0.93 -0.06 -4.23
CA GLU A 90 -0.09 0.04 -3.17
C GLU A 90 -1.25 -0.92 -3.41
N MET A 91 -1.79 -0.96 -4.63
CA MET A 91 -2.91 -1.84 -4.96
C MET A 91 -2.53 -3.33 -4.91
N THR A 92 -1.27 -3.67 -5.19
CA THR A 92 -0.78 -5.06 -5.06
C THR A 92 -0.71 -5.47 -3.59
N GLU A 93 -0.25 -4.56 -2.73
CA GLU A 93 -0.23 -4.75 -1.28
C GLU A 93 -1.67 -4.81 -0.72
N ASP A 94 -2.56 -3.92 -1.16
CA ASP A 94 -3.98 -3.93 -0.78
C ASP A 94 -4.67 -5.23 -1.21
N GLU A 95 -4.42 -5.72 -2.42
CA GLU A 95 -4.99 -6.98 -2.92
C GLU A 95 -4.49 -8.17 -2.09
N ALA A 96 -3.20 -8.20 -1.71
CA ALA A 96 -2.67 -9.25 -0.85
C ALA A 96 -3.40 -9.25 0.51
N VAL A 97 -3.59 -8.08 1.12
CA VAL A 97 -4.26 -7.97 2.43
C VAL A 97 -5.76 -8.28 2.33
N CYS A 98 -6.45 -7.78 1.29
CA CYS A 98 -7.87 -8.01 1.11
C CYS A 98 -8.17 -9.47 0.74
N SER A 99 -7.44 -10.06 -0.19
CA SER A 99 -7.73 -11.42 -0.70
C SER A 99 -7.48 -12.53 0.34
N GLU A 100 -6.77 -12.24 1.43
CA GLU A 100 -6.60 -13.14 2.57
C GLU A 100 -7.87 -13.28 3.43
N GLN A 101 -8.82 -12.34 3.34
CA GLN A 101 -10.02 -12.36 4.17
C GLN A 101 -11.10 -13.26 3.54
N ASP A 102 -11.56 -14.27 4.28
CA ASP A 102 -12.63 -15.19 3.87
C ASP A 102 -13.96 -14.94 4.59
N ASP A 103 -14.00 -13.98 5.51
CA ASP A 103 -15.19 -13.49 6.17
C ASP A 103 -15.55 -12.06 5.73
N CYS A 104 -16.85 -11.77 5.65
CA CYS A 104 -17.32 -10.46 5.22
C CYS A 104 -16.94 -9.36 6.21
N GLN A 105 -17.09 -9.61 7.52
CA GLN A 105 -16.83 -8.58 8.52
C GLN A 105 -15.35 -8.28 8.60
N GLU A 106 -14.51 -9.31 8.50
CA GLU A 106 -13.06 -9.14 8.39
C GLU A 106 -12.69 -8.39 7.13
N CYS A 107 -13.26 -8.76 5.97
CA CYS A 107 -13.04 -8.04 4.73
C CYS A 107 -13.39 -6.56 4.86
N THR A 108 -14.62 -6.25 5.27
CA THR A 108 -15.12 -4.87 5.30
C THR A 108 -14.55 -4.02 6.44
N GLY A 109 -13.94 -4.65 7.46
CA GLY A 109 -13.13 -3.98 8.50
C GLY A 109 -11.62 -4.00 8.22
N THR A 110 -11.18 -4.57 7.10
CA THR A 110 -9.78 -4.57 6.70
C THR A 110 -9.48 -3.30 5.92
N TYR A 111 -8.63 -2.46 6.50
CA TYR A 111 -8.16 -1.23 5.87
C TYR A 111 -7.02 -1.49 4.87
N LYS A 112 -7.14 -0.80 3.74
CA LYS A 112 -6.13 -0.62 2.70
C LYS A 112 -5.12 0.47 3.08
N LEU A 113 -4.08 0.61 2.28
CA LEU A 113 -3.02 1.62 2.45
C LEU A 113 -3.52 3.05 2.29
N ASP A 114 -4.56 3.25 1.46
CA ASP A 114 -5.20 4.55 1.30
C ASP A 114 -6.17 4.93 2.45
N GLY A 115 -6.32 4.05 3.45
CA GLY A 115 -7.18 4.23 4.61
C GLY A 115 -8.66 3.95 4.33
N SER A 116 -9.04 3.53 3.12
CA SER A 116 -10.37 2.95 2.86
C SER A 116 -10.39 1.46 3.20
N THR A 117 -11.56 0.83 3.30
CA THR A 117 -11.67 -0.60 3.61
C THR A 117 -11.80 -1.46 2.36
N CYS A 118 -11.46 -2.75 2.47
CA CYS A 118 -11.75 -3.73 1.43
C CYS A 118 -13.26 -3.87 1.25
N GLU A 119 -13.67 -4.36 0.08
CA GLU A 119 -15.08 -4.56 -0.24
C GLU A 119 -15.37 -6.06 -0.38
N TRP A 120 -16.51 -6.48 0.16
CA TRP A 120 -16.96 -7.85 0.11
C TRP A 120 -17.79 -8.10 -1.16
N TYR A 121 -17.43 -9.12 -1.92
CA TYR A 121 -18.12 -9.49 -3.13
C TYR A 121 -18.90 -10.78 -2.95
N SER A 122 -20.07 -10.82 -3.58
CA SER A 122 -20.88 -12.04 -3.68
C SER A 122 -21.49 -12.13 -5.07
N ASP A 123 -21.04 -13.10 -5.85
CA ASP A 123 -21.67 -13.42 -7.12
C ASP A 123 -22.95 -14.23 -6.86
N LYS A 124 -24.10 -13.66 -7.19
CA LYS A 124 -25.41 -14.29 -6.99
C LYS A 124 -25.64 -15.51 -7.87
N MET A 125 -24.92 -15.62 -8.99
CA MET A 125 -25.07 -16.71 -9.95
C MET A 125 -24.24 -17.93 -9.55
N SER A 126 -22.97 -17.74 -9.23
CA SER A 126 -22.08 -18.83 -8.80
C SER A 126 -22.17 -19.13 -7.29
N GLY A 127 -22.63 -18.16 -6.49
CA GLY A 127 -22.56 -18.22 -5.03
C GLY A 127 -21.15 -18.00 -4.48
N LEU A 128 -20.17 -17.69 -5.33
CA LEU A 128 -18.81 -17.38 -4.92
C LEU A 128 -18.80 -16.07 -4.11
N LYS A 129 -18.03 -16.07 -3.04
CA LYS A 129 -17.77 -14.89 -2.22
C LYS A 129 -16.28 -14.70 -2.07
N TRP A 130 -15.84 -13.46 -2.07
CA TRP A 130 -14.44 -13.10 -1.92
C TRP A 130 -14.32 -11.67 -1.39
N CYS A 131 -13.17 -11.35 -0.84
CA CYS A 131 -12.80 -10.00 -0.47
C CYS A 131 -11.86 -9.41 -1.54
N GLY A 132 -12.02 -8.13 -1.86
CA GLY A 132 -11.17 -7.45 -2.84
C GLY A 132 -10.99 -5.97 -2.55
N THR A 133 -10.14 -5.30 -3.33
CA THR A 133 -9.76 -3.90 -3.08
C THR A 133 -10.86 -2.87 -3.39
N GLY A 134 -11.96 -3.28 -4.03
CA GLY A 134 -13.12 -2.45 -4.32
C GLY A 134 -13.40 -2.19 -5.81
N GLY A 135 -14.56 -1.60 -6.09
CA GLY A 135 -15.04 -1.32 -7.45
C GLY A 135 -16.05 -2.34 -7.98
N CYS A 136 -16.39 -2.24 -9.28
CA CYS A 136 -17.35 -3.11 -9.93
C CYS A 136 -16.73 -3.83 -11.12
N ASP A 137 -17.03 -5.12 -11.29
CA ASP A 137 -16.66 -5.85 -12.50
C ASP A 137 -17.50 -5.41 -13.72
N ALA A 138 -17.15 -5.93 -14.91
CA ALA A 138 -17.86 -5.66 -16.16
C ALA A 138 -19.33 -6.15 -16.16
N PHE A 139 -19.72 -6.99 -15.20
CA PHE A 139 -21.08 -7.50 -15.02
C PHE A 139 -21.88 -6.69 -13.99
N GLY A 140 -21.27 -5.66 -13.39
CA GLY A 140 -21.90 -4.81 -12.38
C GLY A 140 -21.95 -5.44 -10.99
N ASN A 141 -21.17 -6.49 -10.73
CA ASN A 141 -20.95 -6.96 -9.37
C ASN A 141 -19.99 -5.99 -8.69
N CYS A 142 -20.53 -5.15 -7.81
CA CYS A 142 -19.78 -4.21 -6.99
C CYS A 142 -19.54 -4.80 -5.60
N GLY A 143 -18.44 -4.43 -4.98
CA GLY A 143 -18.17 -4.80 -3.60
C GLY A 143 -19.10 -4.05 -2.63
N GLU A 144 -19.41 -4.70 -1.51
CA GLU A 144 -20.16 -4.11 -0.40
C GLU A 144 -19.17 -3.70 0.70
N THR A 145 -19.30 -2.47 1.21
CA THR A 145 -18.49 -1.98 2.34
C THR A 145 -19.08 -2.33 3.70
N THR A 146 -20.20 -3.07 3.71
CA THR A 146 -20.89 -3.48 4.93
C THR A 146 -21.47 -4.86 4.75
N CYS A 147 -21.45 -5.67 5.80
CA CYS A 147 -22.05 -6.98 5.78
C CYS A 147 -23.54 -6.92 6.11
N SER A 148 -24.38 -7.60 5.33
CA SER A 148 -25.74 -7.89 5.76
C SER A 148 -25.71 -8.73 7.03
N SER A 149 -26.12 -8.13 8.14
CA SER A 149 -26.02 -8.58 9.54
C SER A 149 -26.79 -9.88 9.90
N ASN A 150 -27.16 -10.71 8.92
CA ASN A 150 -28.08 -11.82 9.10
C ASN A 150 -27.44 -13.19 9.37
N ALA A 151 -26.13 -13.31 9.65
CA ALA A 151 -25.53 -14.66 9.77
C ALA A 151 -24.50 -14.94 10.89
N ILE A 152 -23.87 -13.98 11.58
CA ILE A 152 -22.64 -14.33 12.35
C ILE A 152 -22.65 -13.96 13.85
N ASN A 153 -23.49 -13.04 14.32
CA ASN A 153 -23.35 -12.50 15.68
C ASN A 153 -24.34 -13.07 16.70
N GLN A 154 -24.17 -14.33 17.13
CA GLN A 154 -24.86 -14.80 18.35
C GLN A 154 -24.00 -15.59 19.37
N ASN A 155 -22.68 -15.67 19.23
CA ASN A 155 -21.84 -16.37 20.23
C ASN A 155 -20.45 -15.76 20.51
N ARG A 156 -20.16 -14.52 20.06
CA ARG A 156 -18.83 -13.92 20.27
C ARG A 156 -18.59 -13.33 21.68
N GLU A 157 -19.64 -13.03 22.44
CA GLU A 157 -19.56 -12.30 23.73
C GLU A 157 -18.87 -13.04 24.90
N ASN A 158 -18.20 -14.19 24.70
CA ASN A 158 -17.54 -14.92 25.80
C ASN A 158 -16.36 -15.81 25.35
N LEU A 159 -15.76 -15.57 24.17
CA LEU A 159 -14.54 -16.31 23.84
C LEU A 159 -13.37 -15.81 24.70
N PRO A 160 -12.53 -16.71 25.26
CA PRO A 160 -11.29 -16.30 25.88
C PRO A 160 -10.36 -15.68 24.82
N CYS A 161 -9.51 -14.71 25.21
CA CYS A 161 -8.58 -14.02 24.30
C CYS A 161 -7.82 -15.00 23.39
N SER A 162 -7.33 -16.12 23.92
CA SER A 162 -6.57 -17.12 23.15
C SER A 162 -7.34 -17.85 22.04
N GLN A 163 -8.65 -17.68 21.95
CA GLN A 163 -9.48 -18.21 20.86
C GLN A 163 -9.83 -17.15 19.80
N MET A 164 -9.43 -15.89 20.03
CA MET A 164 -9.63 -14.79 19.09
C MET A 164 -8.42 -14.74 18.15
N THR A 165 -8.68 -15.04 16.88
CA THR A 165 -7.66 -15.10 15.82
C THR A 165 -7.51 -13.80 15.05
N HIS A 166 -8.35 -12.80 15.33
CA HIS A 166 -8.39 -11.53 14.63
C HIS A 166 -8.18 -10.39 15.61
N CYS A 167 -7.49 -9.34 15.16
CA CYS A 167 -7.17 -8.19 15.99
C CYS A 167 -8.44 -7.46 16.47
N SER A 168 -9.42 -7.24 15.58
CA SER A 168 -10.68 -6.58 15.94
C SER A 168 -11.42 -7.36 17.03
N ASP A 169 -11.60 -8.67 16.83
CA ASP A 169 -12.26 -9.54 17.79
C ASP A 169 -11.55 -9.54 19.15
N CYS A 170 -10.23 -9.41 19.14
CA CYS A 170 -9.43 -9.31 20.35
C CYS A 170 -9.72 -8.03 21.13
N LEU A 171 -9.81 -6.90 20.42
CA LEU A 171 -9.93 -5.58 21.05
C LEU A 171 -11.39 -5.22 21.39
N GLU A 172 -12.38 -5.75 20.67
CA GLU A 172 -13.83 -5.57 20.94
C GLU A 172 -14.25 -6.06 22.35
N ASN A 173 -13.47 -6.94 22.97
CA ASN A 173 -13.86 -7.66 24.19
C ASN A 173 -13.55 -6.88 25.49
N ASP A 174 -14.37 -5.87 25.78
CA ASP A 174 -14.44 -5.13 27.06
C ASP A 174 -13.06 -4.69 27.61
N ASN A 175 -12.09 -4.42 26.73
CA ASN A 175 -10.72 -4.02 27.09
C ASN A 175 -9.92 -5.03 27.92
N SER A 176 -10.30 -6.30 27.88
CA SER A 176 -9.64 -7.34 28.67
C SER A 176 -8.50 -8.07 27.95
N CYS A 177 -8.39 -7.89 26.64
CA CYS A 177 -7.35 -8.52 25.84
C CYS A 177 -6.43 -7.48 25.19
N ALA A 178 -5.28 -7.96 24.69
CA ALA A 178 -4.31 -7.19 23.95
C ALA A 178 -3.82 -8.01 22.76
N TRP A 179 -3.64 -7.34 21.62
CA TRP A 179 -3.09 -7.96 20.42
C TRP A 179 -1.57 -7.87 20.42
N ILE A 180 -0.89 -9.02 20.33
CA ILE A 180 0.57 -9.13 20.44
C ILE A 180 1.08 -10.10 19.38
N GLY A 181 1.90 -9.59 18.46
CA GLY A 181 2.58 -10.41 17.45
C GLY A 181 1.68 -11.33 16.65
N GLY A 182 0.47 -10.87 16.28
CA GLY A 182 -0.49 -11.65 15.51
C GLY A 182 -1.36 -12.59 16.35
N SER A 183 -1.38 -12.44 17.68
CA SER A 183 -2.20 -13.27 18.58
C SER A 183 -2.86 -12.43 19.67
N CYS A 184 -4.00 -12.91 20.17
CA CYS A 184 -4.74 -12.24 21.22
C CYS A 184 -4.40 -12.81 22.61
N GLU A 185 -3.90 -11.94 23.50
CA GLU A 185 -3.44 -12.27 24.83
C GLU A 185 -4.22 -11.51 25.90
N VAL A 186 -4.14 -11.93 27.16
CA VAL A 186 -4.89 -11.31 28.26
C VAL A 186 -4.34 -9.94 28.72
N SER A 187 -3.09 -9.60 28.37
CA SER A 187 -2.46 -8.33 28.74
C SER A 187 -1.12 -8.15 28.02
N CYS A 188 -0.74 -6.90 27.76
CA CYS A 188 0.60 -6.53 27.34
C CYS A 188 1.71 -6.93 28.31
N ASP A 189 1.39 -7.16 29.59
CA ASP A 189 2.37 -7.57 30.60
C ASP A 189 2.90 -8.99 30.36
N ALA A 190 2.22 -9.78 29.51
CA ALA A 190 2.63 -11.15 29.20
C ALA A 190 3.96 -11.21 28.42
N ILE A 191 4.30 -10.16 27.65
CA ILE A 191 5.45 -10.16 26.75
C ILE A 191 6.16 -8.80 26.81
N ALA A 192 7.43 -8.79 27.24
CA ALA A 192 8.21 -7.56 27.38
C ALA A 192 8.89 -7.08 26.08
N ASP A 193 9.09 -7.99 25.13
CA ASP A 193 9.95 -7.76 23.95
C ASP A 193 9.15 -7.67 22.63
N ALA A 194 7.82 -7.61 22.68
CA ALA A 194 6.95 -7.49 21.51
C ALA A 194 6.12 -6.21 21.57
N ALA A 195 5.82 -5.65 20.40
CA ALA A 195 4.84 -4.57 20.29
C ALA A 195 3.48 -5.11 20.77
N CYS A 196 2.84 -4.33 21.64
CA CYS A 196 1.55 -4.69 22.21
C CYS A 196 0.52 -3.60 21.91
N TYR A 197 -0.67 -4.05 21.54
CA TYR A 197 -1.75 -3.21 21.06
C TYR A 197 -2.98 -3.44 21.94
N SER A 198 -3.45 -2.39 22.59
CA SER A 198 -4.64 -2.40 23.45
C SER A 198 -5.21 -0.98 23.53
N GLU A 199 -6.51 -0.83 23.80
CA GLU A 199 -7.08 0.51 24.05
C GLU A 199 -6.43 1.22 25.25
N SER A 200 -5.93 0.45 26.24
CA SER A 200 -5.23 1.04 27.38
C SER A 200 -3.89 1.67 27.01
N THR A 201 -3.24 1.19 25.95
CA THR A 201 -1.99 1.74 25.42
C THR A 201 -2.27 2.88 24.43
N PHE A 202 -3.43 2.85 23.77
CA PHE A 202 -3.85 3.81 22.73
C PHE A 202 -5.25 4.37 23.01
N PRO A 203 -5.46 5.14 24.09
CA PRO A 203 -6.80 5.54 24.57
C PRO A 203 -7.53 6.56 23.67
N GLU A 204 -6.86 7.08 22.64
CA GLU A 204 -7.43 8.01 21.66
C GLU A 204 -7.72 7.34 20.30
N MET A 205 -7.44 6.05 20.18
CA MET A 205 -7.67 5.27 18.97
C MET A 205 -8.79 4.25 19.23
N ASP A 206 -9.67 4.08 18.26
CA ASP A 206 -10.59 2.94 18.28
C ASP A 206 -9.87 1.64 17.89
N GLU A 207 -10.54 0.52 18.13
CA GLU A 207 -10.02 -0.82 17.90
C GLU A 207 -9.57 -1.03 16.45
N GLU A 208 -10.33 -0.48 15.50
CA GLU A 208 -10.05 -0.60 14.06
C GLU A 208 -8.77 0.15 13.69
N GLN A 209 -8.59 1.36 14.23
CA GLN A 209 -7.38 2.16 14.08
C GLN A 209 -6.17 1.49 14.71
N ILE A 210 -6.32 0.87 15.88
CA ILE A 210 -5.25 0.11 16.54
C ILE A 210 -4.84 -1.09 15.66
N CYS A 211 -5.81 -1.83 15.12
CA CYS A 211 -5.53 -2.95 14.23
C CYS A 211 -4.93 -2.53 12.89
N TRP A 212 -5.34 -1.39 12.33
CA TRP A 212 -4.70 -0.82 11.15
C TRP A 212 -3.24 -0.44 11.42
N MET A 213 -2.96 0.15 12.58
CA MET A 213 -1.60 0.48 12.99
C MET A 213 -0.74 -0.78 13.11
N TYR A 214 -1.24 -1.85 13.74
CA TYR A 214 -0.56 -3.15 13.81
C TYR A 214 -0.20 -3.68 12.41
N ARG A 215 -1.17 -3.76 11.50
CA ARG A 215 -0.94 -4.24 10.13
C ARG A 215 0.05 -3.37 9.37
N THR A 216 -0.04 -2.05 9.54
CA THR A 216 0.89 -1.09 8.93
C THR A 216 2.31 -1.28 9.46
N GLU A 217 2.48 -1.54 10.76
CA GLU A 217 3.79 -1.85 11.34
C GLU A 217 4.35 -3.18 10.82
N GLU A 218 3.52 -4.23 10.73
CA GLU A 218 3.90 -5.54 10.18
C GLU A 218 4.33 -5.43 8.71
N ALA A 219 3.53 -4.74 7.89
CA ALA A 219 3.85 -4.47 6.49
C ALA A 219 5.14 -3.65 6.35
N ASN A 220 5.33 -2.64 7.21
CA ASN A 220 6.58 -1.88 7.26
C ASN A 220 7.78 -2.74 7.68
N GLU A 221 7.61 -3.67 8.62
CA GLU A 221 8.67 -4.59 9.03
C GLU A 221 9.09 -5.51 7.89
N ALA A 222 8.12 -6.06 7.14
CA ALA A 222 8.39 -6.85 5.95
C ALA A 222 9.08 -6.02 4.84
N ARG A 223 8.50 -4.85 4.51
CA ARG A 223 9.00 -3.92 3.46
C ARG A 223 10.42 -3.44 3.75
N CYS A 224 10.69 -3.03 4.99
CA CYS A 224 12.02 -2.64 5.40
C CYS A 224 12.96 -3.85 5.48
N GLY A 225 12.54 -4.96 6.08
CA GLY A 225 13.35 -6.16 6.26
C GLY A 225 13.82 -6.82 4.95
N ALA A 226 13.09 -6.62 3.85
CA ALA A 226 13.47 -7.07 2.52
C ALA A 226 14.72 -6.37 1.97
N GLN A 227 15.08 -5.19 2.48
CA GLN A 227 16.19 -4.40 1.96
C GLN A 227 17.54 -4.92 2.49
N THR A 228 18.42 -5.30 1.57
CA THR A 228 19.71 -5.93 1.91
C THR A 228 20.90 -4.96 1.93
N ASN A 229 20.69 -3.69 1.59
CA ASN A 229 21.73 -2.67 1.63
C ASN A 229 21.22 -1.32 2.14
N CYS A 230 22.16 -0.51 2.64
CA CYS A 230 21.85 0.75 3.28
C CYS A 230 21.19 1.76 2.34
N GLY A 231 21.64 1.84 1.08
CA GLY A 231 21.12 2.80 0.12
C GLY A 231 19.63 2.60 -0.07
N ASP A 232 19.26 1.38 -0.51
CA ASP A 232 17.87 1.00 -0.76
C ASP A 232 17.03 1.14 0.52
N CYS A 233 17.53 0.63 1.65
CA CYS A 233 16.86 0.78 2.95
C CYS A 233 16.50 2.23 3.28
N THR A 234 17.46 3.16 3.17
CA THR A 234 17.23 4.56 3.57
C THR A 234 16.39 5.38 2.59
N ILE A 235 16.11 4.86 1.40
CA ILE A 235 15.19 5.49 0.44
C ILE A 235 13.81 4.84 0.44
N THR A 236 13.69 3.58 0.90
CA THR A 236 12.40 2.92 1.07
C THR A 236 11.58 3.66 2.11
N GLN A 237 10.44 4.21 1.69
CA GLN A 237 9.48 4.85 2.58
C GLN A 237 8.62 3.81 3.29
N LYS A 238 8.27 4.13 4.53
CA LYS A 238 7.29 3.38 5.32
C LYS A 238 5.88 3.73 4.87
N LEU A 239 5.02 2.73 4.83
CA LEU A 239 3.60 2.83 4.62
C LEU A 239 2.97 3.69 5.72
N GLY A 240 2.06 4.58 5.33
CA GLY A 240 1.36 5.49 6.24
C GLY A 240 2.22 6.59 6.87
N SER A 241 3.49 6.75 6.47
CA SER A 241 4.42 7.74 7.02
C SER A 241 5.29 8.37 5.93
N SER A 242 5.82 9.56 6.21
CA SER A 242 6.88 10.17 5.38
C SER A 242 8.28 9.73 5.79
N ASP A 243 8.39 8.91 6.84
CA ASP A 243 9.67 8.36 7.30
C ASP A 243 10.16 7.23 6.40
N SER A 244 11.47 7.17 6.21
CA SER A 244 12.16 6.04 5.57
C SER A 244 12.49 4.92 6.55
N CYS A 245 12.75 3.72 6.01
CA CYS A 245 13.31 2.62 6.77
C CYS A 245 14.70 2.99 7.32
N THR A 246 15.10 2.31 8.39
CA THR A 246 16.32 2.58 9.13
C THR A 246 17.33 1.45 8.99
N TRP A 247 18.55 1.80 8.59
CA TRP A 247 19.65 0.86 8.45
C TRP A 247 20.50 0.77 9.73
N TYR A 248 20.70 -0.44 10.22
CA TYR A 248 21.52 -0.75 11.38
C TYR A 248 22.82 -1.43 10.96
N SER A 249 23.92 -0.66 10.94
CA SER A 249 25.25 -1.22 10.63
C SER A 249 25.81 -2.04 11.79
N PHE A 250 26.40 -3.19 11.48
CA PHE A 250 27.15 -3.96 12.48
C PHE A 250 28.52 -3.34 12.76
N ALA A 251 28.94 -3.29 14.03
CA ALA A 251 30.15 -2.56 14.45
C ALA A 251 31.44 -3.00 13.74
N ASN A 252 31.52 -4.25 13.28
CA ASN A 252 32.74 -4.85 12.73
C ASN A 252 32.53 -5.59 11.40
N ALA A 253 31.36 -5.49 10.76
CA ALA A 253 31.06 -6.25 9.54
C ALA A 253 30.70 -5.33 8.36
N GLN A 254 30.96 -5.83 7.15
CA GLN A 254 30.56 -5.21 5.88
C GLN A 254 29.08 -5.49 5.58
N GLY A 255 28.21 -5.17 6.53
CA GLY A 255 26.79 -5.46 6.46
C GLY A 255 25.98 -4.75 7.55
N GLY A 256 24.67 -5.00 7.51
CA GLY A 256 23.70 -4.46 8.43
C GLY A 256 22.34 -5.09 8.16
N VAL A 257 21.34 -4.63 8.90
CA VAL A 257 19.94 -4.99 8.69
C VAL A 257 19.13 -3.72 8.51
N CYS A 258 18.10 -3.80 7.68
CA CYS A 258 17.10 -2.75 7.55
C CYS A 258 15.90 -3.08 8.44
N GLY A 259 15.28 -2.05 9.03
CA GLY A 259 14.10 -2.21 9.88
C GLY A 259 13.29 -0.91 9.94
N THR A 260 12.20 -0.94 10.70
CA THR A 260 11.23 0.17 10.76
C THR A 260 11.73 1.38 11.56
N GLY A 261 12.76 1.26 12.39
CA GLY A 261 13.35 2.40 13.10
C GLY A 261 13.57 2.21 14.59
N GLY A 262 13.96 3.29 15.26
CA GLY A 262 14.28 3.32 16.69
C GLY A 262 15.76 3.11 17.02
N CYS A 263 16.08 3.28 18.31
CA CYS A 263 17.39 3.00 18.87
C CYS A 263 17.29 1.70 19.66
N GLY A 264 18.15 0.72 19.36
CA GLY A 264 18.18 -0.52 20.13
C GLY A 264 18.57 -0.24 21.59
N ILE A 265 18.35 -1.21 22.48
CA ILE A 265 18.65 -1.14 23.93
C ILE A 265 20.09 -0.73 24.26
N THR A 266 21.02 -0.85 23.31
CA THR A 266 22.42 -0.42 23.45
C THR A 266 22.63 1.07 23.16
N GLY A 267 21.56 1.83 22.92
CA GLY A 267 21.59 3.25 22.56
C GLY A 267 22.08 3.52 21.13
N LYS A 268 22.30 2.47 20.32
CA LYS A 268 22.69 2.61 18.92
C LYS A 268 21.44 2.77 18.06
N CYS A 269 21.29 3.97 17.52
CA CYS A 269 20.28 4.27 16.51
C CYS A 269 20.83 3.94 15.12
N GLY A 270 19.96 3.49 14.23
CA GLY A 270 20.33 3.30 12.82
C GLY A 270 20.37 4.62 12.06
N VAL A 271 20.65 4.54 10.76
CA VAL A 271 20.61 5.68 9.84
C VAL A 271 19.37 5.56 8.96
N SER A 272 18.58 6.63 8.86
CA SER A 272 17.40 6.71 7.99
C SER A 272 17.64 7.56 6.73
N LYS A 273 18.83 8.15 6.59
CA LYS A 273 19.16 8.99 5.44
C LYS A 273 20.33 8.39 4.63
N PRO A 274 20.30 8.51 3.30
CA PRO A 274 21.36 7.98 2.43
C PRO A 274 22.76 8.52 2.76
N GLU A 275 22.89 9.76 3.24
CA GLU A 275 24.20 10.33 3.57
C GLU A 275 24.83 9.68 4.81
N GLY A 276 24.01 9.02 5.65
CA GLY A 276 24.46 8.22 6.78
C GLY A 276 25.02 6.86 6.37
N CYS A 277 24.72 6.40 5.15
CA CYS A 277 25.29 5.18 4.60
C CYS A 277 26.75 5.40 4.27
N LYS A 278 27.66 4.87 5.11
CA LYS A 278 29.08 4.87 4.79
C LYS A 278 29.27 4.16 3.46
N ALA A 279 29.66 4.92 2.43
CA ALA A 279 29.96 4.38 1.12
C ALA A 279 30.88 3.16 1.30
N ARG A 280 30.43 2.01 0.81
CA ARG A 280 31.28 0.82 0.74
C ARG A 280 32.52 1.29 0.00
N ARG A 281 33.69 1.28 0.65
CA ARG A 281 34.94 1.45 -0.07
C ARG A 281 34.98 0.29 -1.04
N THR A 282 34.51 0.51 -2.26
CA THR A 282 34.85 -0.34 -3.38
C THR A 282 36.35 -0.27 -3.38
N ASN A 283 37.01 -1.32 -2.88
CA ASN A 283 38.41 -1.50 -3.16
C ASN A 283 38.44 -1.60 -4.68
N SER A 284 38.70 -0.48 -5.33
CA SER A 284 39.10 -0.40 -6.72
C SER A 284 40.33 -1.28 -6.79
N PHE A 285 40.13 -2.55 -7.08
CA PHE A 285 41.18 -3.48 -7.38
C PHE A 285 41.72 -2.98 -8.73
N LEU A 286 42.63 -2.01 -8.65
CA LEU A 286 43.46 -1.59 -9.75
C LEU A 286 44.25 -2.84 -10.11
N GLY A 287 43.76 -3.56 -11.12
CA GLY A 287 44.51 -4.63 -11.76
C GLY A 287 45.86 -4.07 -12.19
N TRP A 288 46.91 -4.71 -11.70
CA TRP A 288 48.26 -4.61 -12.24
C TRP A 288 48.36 -5.47 -13.50
#